data_AF-A0A6J1QZI0-F1
#
_entry.id   AF-A0A6J1QZI0-F1
#
_cell.length_a   1.000
_cell.length_b   1.000
_cell.length_c   1.000
_cell.angle_alpha   90.00
_cell.angle_beta   90.00
_cell.angle_gamma   90.00
#
_symmetry.space_group_name_H-M   'P 1'
#
loop_
_entity.id
_entity.type
_entity.pdbx_description
1 polymer ?
#
loop_
_entity_poly.entity_id
_entity_poly.type
_entity_poly.pdbx_seq_one_letter_code
_entity_poly.pdbx_strand_id
1 'polypeptide(L)'
;MNSKGLKRMLGRHIAYSDVSTLTRRCILSINKPSPDLFLVVRLEKVLQGDISECPEPYLREDKNKDKVRAAAAAACECLGRYRMPLAWTAIYLSGVIGCGGDTDSTAGSLDRKSGGLEQWRKKVEPPTRRGLLERPSLDKRRSWSPDDFTNCLDSFRPITLTVSSFFKQESERLRDEDLYKFLVELRRPGSNLKRLKCLPGI
;
A
#
# COMPACT_ATOMS: atom_id res chain seq x y z
N MET A 1 -9.98 -9.15 4.29
CA MET A 1 -10.34 -9.76 2.97
C MET A 1 -11.76 -10.28 3.01
N ASN A 2 -12.55 -10.09 1.94
CA ASN A 2 -13.98 -10.41 1.92
C ASN A 2 -14.27 -11.90 2.16
N SER A 3 -15.30 -12.17 2.97
CA SER A 3 -15.77 -13.52 3.27
C SER A 3 -16.35 -14.21 2.03
N LYS A 4 -16.45 -15.54 2.05
CA LYS A 4 -17.09 -16.32 0.96
C LYS A 4 -18.53 -15.84 0.69
N GLY A 5 -19.26 -15.46 1.74
CA GLY A 5 -20.61 -14.89 1.62
C GLY A 5 -20.64 -13.61 0.79
N LEU A 6 -19.77 -12.64 1.11
CA LEU A 6 -19.68 -11.38 0.38
C LEU A 6 -19.22 -11.58 -1.07
N LYS A 7 -18.29 -12.51 -1.32
CA LYS A 7 -17.85 -12.83 -2.69
C LYS A 7 -18.99 -13.38 -3.55
N ARG A 8 -19.90 -14.19 -2.98
CA ARG A 8 -21.06 -14.74 -3.71
C ARG A 8 -22.02 -13.66 -4.21
N MET A 9 -22.13 -12.52 -3.51
CA MET A 9 -22.98 -11.40 -3.94
C MET A 9 -22.56 -10.84 -5.31
N LEU A 10 -21.30 -11.03 -5.71
CA LEU A 10 -20.76 -10.56 -7.00
C LEU A 10 -20.49 -11.68 -8.00
N GLY A 11 -20.73 -12.94 -7.62
CA GLY A 11 -20.35 -14.10 -8.43
C GLY A 11 -21.00 -14.13 -9.82
N ARG A 12 -22.22 -13.58 -9.97
CA ARG A 12 -22.92 -13.48 -11.26
C ARG A 12 -22.40 -12.34 -12.14
N HIS A 13 -21.70 -11.36 -11.55
CA HIS A 13 -21.25 -10.15 -12.23
C HIS A 13 -19.77 -10.21 -12.60
N ILE A 14 -18.97 -10.96 -11.84
CA ILE A 14 -17.53 -11.10 -12.03
C ILE A 14 -17.24 -12.53 -12.49
N ALA A 15 -17.04 -12.71 -13.80
CA ALA A 15 -16.77 -14.01 -14.40
C ALA A 15 -15.34 -14.52 -14.10
N TYR A 16 -14.38 -13.61 -13.97
CA TYR A 16 -12.98 -13.93 -13.75
C TYR A 16 -12.37 -12.98 -12.73
N SER A 17 -11.56 -13.53 -11.83
CA SER A 17 -10.73 -12.78 -10.89
C SER A 17 -9.30 -13.28 -11.01
N ASP A 18 -8.37 -12.39 -11.36
CA ASP A 18 -6.97 -12.75 -11.50
C ASP A 18 -6.36 -13.15 -10.15
N VAL A 19 -5.39 -14.06 -10.16
CA VAL A 19 -4.67 -14.51 -8.96
C VAL A 19 -4.03 -13.33 -8.25
N SER A 20 -3.48 -12.37 -9.00
CA SER A 20 -2.91 -11.13 -8.46
C SER A 20 -3.94 -10.28 -7.69
N THR A 21 -5.21 -10.33 -8.06
CA THR A 21 -6.28 -9.58 -7.38
C THR A 21 -6.72 -10.25 -6.07
N LEU A 22 -6.44 -11.55 -5.92
CA LEU A 22 -6.82 -12.34 -4.74
C LEU A 22 -5.67 -12.54 -3.75
N THR A 23 -4.44 -12.22 -4.15
CA THR A 23 -3.27 -12.47 -3.31
C THR A 23 -3.25 -11.57 -2.08
N ARG A 24 -2.69 -12.11 -0.99
CA ARG A 24 -2.43 -11.37 0.25
C ARG A 24 -0.95 -11.03 0.42
N ARG A 25 -0.12 -11.51 -0.50
CA ARG A 25 1.33 -11.40 -0.45
C ARG A 25 1.82 -11.07 -1.85
N CYS A 26 2.81 -10.21 -1.92
CA CYS A 26 3.50 -9.90 -3.16
C CYS A 26 5.00 -9.84 -2.90
N ILE A 27 5.76 -10.08 -3.95
CA ILE A 27 7.21 -9.94 -3.95
C ILE A 27 7.51 -8.87 -4.98
N LEU A 28 8.17 -7.81 -4.53
CA LEU A 28 8.45 -6.64 -5.35
C LEU A 28 9.97 -6.51 -5.47
N SER A 29 10.47 -6.53 -6.71
CA SER A 29 11.88 -6.27 -7.00
C SER A 29 12.09 -4.78 -7.22
N ILE A 30 12.99 -4.17 -6.45
CA ILE A 30 13.32 -2.74 -6.52
C ILE A 30 14.70 -2.60 -7.13
N ASN A 31 14.77 -2.34 -8.44
CA ASN A 31 16.05 -2.21 -9.15
C ASN A 31 16.82 -0.93 -8.81
N LYS A 32 16.10 0.16 -8.47
CA LYS A 32 16.68 1.45 -8.12
C LYS A 32 16.09 1.91 -6.79
N PRO A 33 16.78 1.72 -5.66
CA PRO A 33 16.29 2.20 -4.38
C PRO A 33 16.18 3.72 -4.43
N SER A 34 15.02 4.25 -4.05
CA SER A 34 14.73 5.68 -4.02
C SER A 34 14.20 6.02 -2.62
N PRO A 35 14.55 7.21 -2.06
CA PRO A 35 13.95 7.69 -0.83
C PRO A 35 12.47 8.07 -1.01
N ASP A 36 11.89 7.96 -2.20
CA ASP A 36 10.50 8.32 -2.50
C ASP A 36 9.68 7.09 -2.94
N LEU A 37 9.85 5.98 -2.23
CA LEU A 37 9.10 4.75 -2.46
C LEU A 37 7.92 4.63 -1.50
N PHE A 38 6.72 4.53 -2.07
CA PHE A 38 5.47 4.39 -1.34
C PHE A 38 4.67 3.22 -1.86
N LEU A 39 4.06 2.46 -0.95
CA LEU A 39 3.02 1.50 -1.27
C LEU A 39 1.66 2.14 -1.00
N VAL A 40 0.91 2.42 -2.07
CA VAL A 40 -0.45 2.96 -1.97
C VAL A 40 -1.45 1.82 -2.08
N VAL A 41 -2.34 1.71 -1.10
CA VAL A 41 -3.44 0.72 -1.13
C VAL A 41 -4.74 1.48 -1.34
N ARG A 42 -5.44 1.18 -2.44
CA ARG A 42 -6.77 1.74 -2.73
C ARG A 42 -7.82 0.68 -2.42
N LEU A 43 -8.87 1.07 -1.71
CA LEU A 43 -10.06 0.27 -1.47
C LEU A 43 -11.16 0.71 -2.41
N GLU A 44 -11.70 -0.25 -3.14
CA GLU A 44 -12.87 -0.06 -3.98
C GLU A 44 -14.05 -0.85 -3.45
N LYS A 45 -15.24 -0.36 -3.76
CA LYS A 45 -16.49 -1.08 -3.52
C LYS A 45 -17.38 -1.05 -4.75
N VAL A 46 -18.49 -1.78 -4.69
CA VAL A 46 -19.54 -1.72 -5.71
C VAL A 46 -20.14 -0.32 -5.73
N LEU A 47 -20.41 0.18 -6.93
CA LEU A 47 -21.06 1.47 -7.14
C LEU A 47 -22.39 1.52 -6.37
N GLN A 48 -22.54 2.50 -5.48
CA GLN A 48 -23.71 2.66 -4.63
C GLN A 48 -23.87 4.14 -4.26
N GLY A 49 -24.88 4.80 -4.83
CA GLY A 49 -25.22 6.18 -4.54
C GLY A 49 -24.05 7.15 -4.75
N ASP A 50 -24.07 8.26 -4.01
CA ASP A 50 -23.05 9.28 -4.07
C ASP A 50 -21.82 8.94 -3.23
N ILE A 51 -20.64 9.25 -3.77
CA ILE A 51 -19.34 8.99 -3.14
C ILE A 51 -19.15 9.70 -1.79
N SER A 52 -19.82 10.84 -1.58
CA SER A 52 -19.79 11.58 -0.30
C SER A 52 -20.51 10.84 0.82
N GLU A 53 -21.65 10.20 0.54
CA GLU A 53 -22.52 9.54 1.52
C GLU A 53 -22.13 8.07 1.74
N CYS A 54 -21.59 7.46 0.69
CA CYS A 54 -21.25 6.04 0.64
C CYS A 54 -20.35 5.52 1.79
N PRO A 55 -19.41 6.31 2.36
CA PRO A 55 -18.59 5.90 3.50
C PRO A 55 -19.26 6.12 4.87
N GLU A 56 -20.37 6.85 4.95
CA GLU A 56 -21.05 7.17 6.22
C GLU A 56 -21.45 5.96 7.05
N PRO A 57 -21.96 4.86 6.47
CA PRO A 57 -22.28 3.65 7.23
C PRO A 57 -21.06 2.97 7.88
N TYR A 58 -19.85 3.30 7.44
CA TYR A 58 -18.60 2.79 8.01
C TYR A 58 -18.02 3.71 9.08
N LEU A 59 -18.41 4.98 9.10
CA LEU A 59 -17.90 5.98 10.05
C LEU A 59 -18.62 5.98 11.40
N ARG A 60 -19.85 5.46 11.45
CA ARG A 60 -20.69 5.46 12.65
C ARG A 60 -21.23 4.07 12.93
N GLU A 61 -21.46 3.76 14.20
CA GLU A 61 -22.25 2.59 14.56
C GLU A 61 -23.71 2.82 14.17
N ASP A 62 -24.09 2.28 13.01
CA ASP A 62 -25.46 2.35 12.54
C ASP A 62 -26.32 1.30 13.27
N LYS A 63 -27.48 1.71 13.80
CA LYS A 63 -28.46 0.81 14.41
C LYS A 63 -29.20 -0.01 13.33
N ASN A 64 -29.14 0.41 12.07
CA ASN A 64 -29.86 -0.19 10.94
C ASN A 64 -28.95 -1.06 10.05
N LYS A 65 -28.00 -1.80 10.63
CA LYS A 65 -27.03 -2.66 9.89
C LYS A 65 -27.71 -3.58 8.87
N ASP A 66 -28.86 -4.17 9.20
CA ASP A 66 -29.57 -5.06 8.30
C ASP A 66 -30.12 -4.34 7.06
N LYS A 67 -30.63 -3.10 7.24
CA LYS A 67 -31.09 -2.27 6.13
C LYS A 67 -29.94 -1.87 5.22
N VAL A 68 -28.80 -1.47 5.79
CA VAL A 68 -27.57 -1.13 5.03
C VAL A 68 -27.08 -2.35 4.25
N ARG A 69 -27.11 -3.54 4.87
CA ARG A 69 -26.71 -4.79 4.23
C ARG A 69 -27.63 -5.19 3.08
N ALA A 70 -28.95 -5.03 3.26
CA ALA A 70 -29.94 -5.27 2.21
C ALA A 70 -29.73 -4.31 1.02
N ALA A 71 -29.51 -3.02 1.29
CA ALA A 71 -29.21 -2.04 0.24
C ALA A 71 -27.91 -2.38 -0.51
N ALA A 72 -26.87 -2.82 0.20
CA ALA A 72 -25.62 -3.28 -0.42
C ALA A 72 -25.85 -4.53 -1.30
N ALA A 73 -26.74 -5.44 -0.91
CA ALA A 73 -27.09 -6.61 -1.71
C ALA A 73 -27.83 -6.21 -3.00
N ALA A 74 -28.81 -5.33 -2.91
CA ALA A 74 -29.51 -4.79 -4.08
C ALA A 74 -28.54 -4.07 -5.03
N ALA A 75 -27.60 -3.28 -4.50
CA ALA A 75 -26.56 -2.63 -5.31
C ALA A 75 -25.64 -3.64 -6.00
N CYS A 76 -25.30 -4.76 -5.34
CA CYS A 76 -24.51 -5.82 -5.97
C CYS A 76 -25.26 -6.48 -7.13
N GLU A 77 -26.58 -6.66 -7.02
CA GLU A 77 -27.41 -7.27 -8.06
C GLU A 77 -27.57 -6.37 -9.29
N CYS A 78 -27.76 -5.07 -9.08
CA CYS A 78 -27.95 -4.12 -10.18
C CYS A 78 -26.62 -3.62 -10.78
N LEU A 79 -25.61 -3.37 -9.93
CA LEU A 79 -24.39 -2.64 -10.27
C LEU A 79 -23.10 -3.42 -9.97
N GLY A 80 -23.18 -4.73 -9.72
CA GLY A 80 -22.03 -5.54 -9.28
C GLY A 80 -20.80 -5.54 -10.19
N ARG A 81 -20.94 -5.12 -11.45
CA ARG A 81 -19.82 -4.92 -12.40
C ARG A 81 -19.09 -3.59 -12.21
N TYR A 82 -19.74 -2.59 -11.65
CA TYR A 82 -19.23 -1.23 -11.54
C TYR A 82 -18.60 -1.01 -10.16
N ARG A 83 -17.41 -0.41 -10.17
CA ARG A 83 -16.65 -0.10 -8.96
C ARG A 83 -16.55 1.39 -8.75
N MET A 84 -16.49 1.79 -7.48
CA MET A 84 -16.20 3.15 -7.06
C MET A 84 -15.13 3.11 -5.96
N PRO A 85 -14.27 4.14 -5.88
CA PRO A 85 -13.29 4.24 -4.81
C PRO A 85 -13.99 4.54 -3.47
N LEU A 86 -13.55 3.88 -2.40
CA LEU A 86 -14.09 4.00 -1.06
C LEU A 86 -13.11 4.71 -0.12
N ALA A 87 -11.87 4.26 -0.15
CA ALA A 87 -10.83 4.74 0.76
C ALA A 87 -9.45 4.40 0.22
N TRP A 88 -8.42 4.96 0.82
CA TRP A 88 -7.03 4.69 0.47
C TRP A 88 -6.11 4.82 1.67
N THR A 89 -4.93 4.25 1.57
CA THR A 89 -3.84 4.44 2.51
C THR A 89 -2.51 4.46 1.77
N ALA A 90 -1.44 4.87 2.43
CA ALA A 90 -0.11 4.79 1.88
C ALA A 90 0.94 4.49 2.95
N ILE A 91 1.94 3.70 2.57
CA ILE A 91 3.03 3.26 3.43
C ILE A 91 4.34 3.72 2.82
N TYR A 92 5.14 4.42 3.61
CA TYR A 92 6.47 4.85 3.19
C TYR A 92 7.48 3.70 3.37
N LEU A 93 7.96 3.14 2.27
CA LEU A 93 8.72 1.87 2.27
C LEU A 93 10.13 2.03 2.84
N SER A 94 10.81 3.15 2.59
CA SER A 94 12.17 3.36 3.12
C SER A 94 12.20 3.39 4.65
N GLY A 95 11.11 3.84 5.29
CA GLY A 95 10.97 3.80 6.74
C GLY A 95 10.80 2.39 7.30
N VAL A 96 10.32 1.43 6.50
CA VAL A 96 10.08 0.05 6.93
C VAL A 96 11.26 -0.86 6.59
N ILE A 97 11.83 -0.73 5.40
CA ILE A 97 12.91 -1.61 4.89
C ILE A 97 14.22 -1.43 5.69
N GLY A 98 14.47 -0.24 6.26
CA GLY A 98 15.67 0.05 7.06
C GLY A 98 15.64 -0.48 8.52
N CYS A 99 14.49 -0.95 9.00
CA CYS A 99 14.28 -1.36 10.41
C CYS A 99 14.32 -2.89 10.60
N GLY A 100 14.85 -3.65 9.64
CA GLY A 100 14.90 -5.12 9.63
C GLY A 100 15.84 -5.78 10.65
N GLY A 101 15.98 -5.20 11.84
CA GLY A 101 16.74 -5.73 12.97
C GLY A 101 16.02 -5.38 14.27
N ASP A 102 14.81 -5.90 14.47
CA ASP A 102 14.31 -6.46 15.73
C ASP A 102 12.82 -6.79 15.60
N THR A 103 12.50 -8.01 15.99
CA THR A 103 11.15 -8.60 16.09
C THR A 103 10.21 -7.69 16.90
N ASP A 104 8.94 -7.62 16.49
CA ASP A 104 7.81 -6.96 17.18
C ASP A 104 7.72 -5.42 17.20
N SER A 105 7.86 -4.79 16.03
CA SER A 105 7.36 -3.41 15.86
C SER A 105 5.92 -3.39 15.36
N THR A 106 4.98 -3.28 16.29
CA THR A 106 3.60 -2.83 16.04
C THR A 106 3.61 -1.53 15.23
N ALA A 107 3.21 -1.61 13.96
CA ALA A 107 2.95 -0.45 13.13
C ALA A 107 1.66 0.24 13.63
N GLY A 108 1.82 1.16 14.59
CA GLY A 108 0.71 1.92 15.15
C GLY A 108 0.92 2.32 16.61
N SER A 109 2.01 3.02 16.94
CA SER A 109 2.08 3.79 18.18
C SER A 109 3.03 4.96 17.99
N LEU A 110 2.47 6.17 17.99
CA LEU A 110 3.19 7.44 17.82
C LEU A 110 3.84 7.88 19.12
N ASP A 111 4.67 7.06 19.76
CA ASP A 111 5.35 7.47 21.00
C ASP A 111 6.68 6.74 21.18
N ARG A 112 7.71 7.04 20.38
CA ARG A 112 9.10 6.76 20.79
C ARG A 112 10.10 7.86 20.41
N LYS A 113 10.51 8.51 21.50
CA LYS A 113 11.65 9.37 21.82
C LYS A 113 12.92 9.09 21.00
N SER A 114 13.55 10.18 20.56
CA SER A 114 14.84 10.29 19.86
C SER A 114 15.95 9.39 20.40
N GLY A 115 16.73 8.83 19.48
CA GLY A 115 18.11 8.41 19.73
C GLY A 115 18.74 7.69 18.53
N GLY A 116 19.83 8.21 17.99
CA GLY A 116 20.80 7.41 17.21
C GLY A 116 20.86 7.64 15.69
N LEU A 117 21.04 8.89 15.25
CA LEU A 117 21.79 9.17 14.02
C LEU A 117 23.26 8.77 14.28
N GLU A 118 24.00 8.32 13.24
CA GLU A 118 25.46 8.03 13.19
C GLU A 118 25.83 6.54 13.02
N GLN A 119 25.50 5.90 11.89
CA GLN A 119 26.31 4.75 11.43
C GLN A 119 26.30 4.48 9.91
N TRP A 120 26.53 5.49 9.07
CA TRP A 120 26.91 5.25 7.65
C TRP A 120 27.98 6.23 7.14
N ARG A 121 29.00 6.54 7.97
CA ARG A 121 30.24 7.14 7.48
C ARG A 121 31.49 6.44 8.04
N LYS A 122 31.99 5.46 7.29
CA LYS A 122 33.42 5.11 7.24
C LYS A 122 33.80 5.07 5.76
N LYS A 123 34.42 6.16 5.28
CA LYS A 123 35.88 6.31 5.04
C LYS A 123 36.40 5.34 3.99
N VAL A 124 36.70 5.87 2.79
CA VAL A 124 37.81 5.38 1.96
C VAL A 124 38.43 6.61 1.27
N GLU A 125 39.68 6.91 1.62
CA GLU A 125 40.56 7.86 0.91
C GLU A 125 41.12 7.21 -0.38
N PRO A 126 41.49 7.98 -1.42
CA PRO A 126 41.91 7.42 -2.71
C PRO A 126 43.43 7.27 -2.82
N PRO A 127 43.91 6.38 -3.71
CA PRO A 127 45.07 6.73 -4.51
C PRO A 127 44.85 6.48 -6.01
N THR A 128 45.01 7.57 -6.78
CA THR A 128 45.91 7.75 -7.93
C THR A 128 45.99 6.69 -9.07
N ARG A 129 45.52 7.13 -10.25
CA ARG A 129 46.05 6.98 -11.64
C ARG A 129 45.88 5.68 -12.48
N ARG A 130 45.09 5.88 -13.56
CA ARG A 130 45.25 5.52 -15.01
C ARG A 130 45.34 4.05 -15.47
N GLY A 131 44.33 3.66 -16.25
CA GLY A 131 44.33 2.63 -17.33
C GLY A 131 42.89 2.48 -17.84
N LEU A 132 42.48 3.11 -18.94
CA LEU A 132 42.45 2.62 -20.34
C LEU A 132 41.53 1.41 -20.57
N LEU A 133 40.42 1.64 -21.31
CA LEU A 133 39.51 0.69 -22.01
C LEU A 133 38.88 -0.39 -21.12
N GLU A 134 37.60 -0.32 -20.79
CA GLU A 134 36.45 -0.68 -21.63
C GLU A 134 35.19 -0.14 -20.94
N ARG A 135 34.26 0.51 -21.66
CA ARG A 135 32.95 0.88 -21.09
C ARG A 135 32.06 -0.35 -21.12
N PRO A 136 31.64 -0.97 -19.99
CA PRO A 136 30.55 -1.92 -20.06
C PRO A 136 29.26 -1.10 -20.19
N SER A 137 28.54 -1.32 -21.28
CA SER A 137 27.21 -0.76 -21.49
C SER A 137 26.31 -1.10 -20.30
N LEU A 138 25.80 -0.04 -19.64
CA LEU A 138 24.92 -0.06 -18.48
C LEU A 138 23.50 -0.58 -18.80
N ASP A 139 23.34 -1.32 -19.90
CA ASP A 139 22.04 -1.75 -20.44
C ASP A 139 21.95 -3.28 -20.58
N LYS A 140 22.90 -4.03 -20.03
CA LYS A 140 22.76 -5.48 -19.95
C LYS A 140 21.82 -5.83 -18.80
N ARG A 141 20.54 -5.94 -19.17
CA ARG A 141 19.44 -6.49 -18.36
C ARG A 141 20.00 -7.54 -17.38
N ARG A 142 20.07 -7.20 -16.08
CA ARG A 142 20.05 -8.22 -15.02
C ARG A 142 18.67 -8.87 -15.07
N SER A 143 18.50 -9.72 -16.08
CA SER A 143 17.49 -10.75 -16.09
C SER A 143 17.98 -11.74 -15.05
N TRP A 144 17.32 -11.76 -13.91
CA TRP A 144 17.59 -12.76 -12.90
C TRP A 144 17.40 -14.12 -13.56
N SER A 145 18.36 -15.02 -13.42
CA SER A 145 18.08 -16.41 -13.78
C SER A 145 16.96 -16.93 -12.84
N PRO A 146 16.08 -17.81 -13.30
CA PRO A 146 15.07 -18.41 -12.43
C PRO A 146 15.68 -19.00 -11.16
N ASP A 147 16.87 -19.58 -11.26
CA ASP A 147 17.62 -20.18 -10.15
C ASP A 147 18.14 -19.14 -9.14
N ASP A 148 18.65 -18.00 -9.62
CA ASP A 148 19.05 -16.87 -8.75
C ASP A 148 17.84 -16.30 -8.00
N PHE A 149 16.70 -16.22 -8.68
CA PHE A 149 15.45 -15.77 -8.06
C PHE A 149 14.99 -16.75 -6.97
N THR A 150 15.00 -18.06 -7.23
CA THR A 150 14.63 -19.06 -6.20
C THR A 150 15.57 -19.02 -5.00
N ASN A 151 16.88 -18.91 -5.21
CA ASN A 151 17.86 -18.83 -4.12
C ASN A 151 17.66 -17.57 -3.27
N CYS A 152 17.30 -16.44 -3.89
CA CYS A 152 16.95 -15.23 -3.15
C CYS A 152 15.64 -15.38 -2.37
N LEU A 153 14.67 -16.15 -2.87
CA LEU A 153 13.42 -16.42 -2.17
C LEU A 153 13.61 -17.28 -0.92
N ASP A 154 14.50 -18.27 -0.98
CA ASP A 154 14.77 -19.18 0.16
C ASP A 154 15.37 -18.44 1.37
N SER A 155 16.11 -17.35 1.12
CA SER A 155 16.68 -16.48 2.16
C SER A 155 15.85 -15.23 2.44
N PHE A 156 14.74 -15.04 1.73
CA PHE A 156 13.92 -13.84 1.83
C PHE A 156 13.20 -13.78 3.17
N ARG A 157 13.40 -12.71 3.93
CA ARG A 157 12.66 -12.44 5.16
C ARG A 157 11.43 -11.59 4.84
N PRO A 158 10.22 -12.17 4.81
CA PRO A 158 9.02 -11.42 4.48
C PRO A 158 8.73 -10.38 5.56
N ILE A 159 8.44 -9.16 5.14
CA ILE A 159 8.00 -8.08 6.02
C ILE A 159 6.46 -8.06 6.04
N THR A 160 5.88 -8.08 7.24
CA THR A 160 4.43 -7.90 7.41
C THR A 160 4.11 -6.43 7.61
N LEU A 161 3.38 -5.86 6.67
CA LEU A 161 2.89 -4.47 6.76
C LEU A 161 1.49 -4.49 7.37
N THR A 162 1.32 -3.84 8.53
CA THR A 162 0.00 -3.65 9.15
C THR A 162 -0.49 -2.26 8.82
N VAL A 163 -1.65 -2.19 8.15
CA VAL A 163 -2.36 -0.94 7.89
C VAL A 163 -3.57 -0.91 8.80
N SER A 164 -3.61 0.06 9.71
CA SER A 164 -4.70 0.23 10.68
C SER A 164 -5.62 1.41 10.36
N SER A 165 -5.32 2.18 9.31
CA SER A 165 -6.07 3.40 8.99
C SER A 165 -6.19 3.57 7.47
N PHE A 166 -7.45 3.65 7.03
CA PHE A 166 -7.83 4.00 5.68
C PHE A 166 -8.52 5.35 5.68
N PHE A 167 -8.06 6.25 4.82
CA PHE A 167 -8.64 7.57 4.64
C PHE A 167 -9.82 7.49 3.69
N LYS A 168 -10.95 8.08 4.08
CA LYS A 168 -12.14 8.22 3.23
C LYS A 168 -11.76 8.83 1.89
N GLN A 169 -12.27 8.24 0.80
CA GLN A 169 -12.21 8.86 -0.51
C GLN A 169 -13.23 10.01 -0.60
N GLU A 170 -12.79 11.21 -0.99
CA GLU A 170 -13.66 12.35 -1.26
C GLU A 170 -14.07 12.44 -2.75
N SER A 171 -15.10 13.25 -3.04
CA SER A 171 -15.82 13.30 -4.32
C SER A 171 -15.02 13.87 -5.48
N GLU A 172 -14.12 14.82 -5.20
CA GLU A 172 -13.06 15.12 -6.15
C GLU A 172 -12.12 13.93 -6.17
N ARG A 173 -12.16 13.17 -7.27
CA ARG A 173 -11.20 12.14 -7.63
C ARG A 173 -9.84 12.59 -7.10
N LEU A 174 -9.24 11.84 -6.16
CA LEU A 174 -7.85 12.08 -5.77
C LEU A 174 -7.02 11.94 -7.04
N ARG A 175 -6.82 13.05 -7.75
CA ARG A 175 -5.98 13.08 -8.94
C ARG A 175 -4.60 12.68 -8.46
N ASP A 176 -3.85 12.02 -9.33
CA ASP A 176 -2.53 11.53 -8.96
C ASP A 176 -1.66 12.69 -8.43
N GLU A 177 -1.85 13.92 -8.94
CA GLU A 177 -1.25 15.15 -8.40
C GLU A 177 -1.52 15.41 -6.92
N ASP A 178 -2.77 15.27 -6.49
CA ASP A 178 -3.14 15.52 -5.10
C ASP A 178 -2.66 14.36 -4.21
N LEU A 179 -2.69 13.13 -4.72
CA LEU A 179 -2.07 11.97 -4.07
C LEU A 179 -0.57 12.19 -3.85
N TYR A 180 0.18 12.67 -4.87
CA TYR A 180 1.61 12.93 -4.73
C TYR A 180 1.91 13.94 -3.63
N LYS A 181 1.11 15.01 -3.50
CA LYS A 181 1.25 15.98 -2.39
C LYS A 181 1.08 15.29 -1.03
N PHE A 182 0.07 14.44 -0.87
CA PHE A 182 -0.13 13.68 0.37
C PHE A 182 1.01 12.69 0.67
N LEU A 183 1.57 12.03 -0.35
CA LEU A 183 2.72 11.13 -0.18
C LEU A 183 3.98 11.87 0.28
N VAL A 184 4.21 13.08 -0.26
CA VAL A 184 5.32 13.93 0.19
C VAL A 184 5.12 14.38 1.64
N GLU A 185 3.89 14.71 2.06
CA GLU A 185 3.59 15.02 3.46
C GLU A 185 3.82 13.83 4.39
N LEU A 186 3.45 12.62 3.95
CA LEU A 186 3.67 11.35 4.66
C LEU A 186 5.14 11.08 5.00
N ARG A 187 6.06 11.55 4.14
CA ARG A 187 7.50 11.46 4.38
C ARG A 187 7.97 12.34 5.55
N ARG A 188 7.25 13.43 5.87
CA ARG A 188 7.67 14.37 6.92
C ARG A 188 7.21 13.88 8.30
N PRO A 189 8.12 13.72 9.27
CA PRO A 189 7.73 13.42 10.65
C PRO A 189 6.88 14.58 11.18
N GLY A 190 5.61 14.32 11.47
CA GLY A 190 4.60 15.34 11.82
C GLY A 190 3.52 15.59 10.74
N SER A 191 3.40 14.71 9.74
CA SER A 191 2.43 14.83 8.63
C SER A 191 1.01 15.25 9.07
N ASN A 192 0.39 16.14 8.30
CA ASN A 192 -0.97 16.66 8.54
C ASN A 192 -2.08 15.70 8.08
N LEU A 193 -1.80 14.39 8.00
CA LEU A 193 -2.82 13.39 7.68
C LEU A 193 -3.97 13.34 8.70
N LYS A 194 -3.80 13.97 9.87
CA LYS A 194 -4.89 14.20 10.84
C LYS A 194 -6.09 14.95 10.24
N ARG A 195 -5.92 15.65 9.11
CA ARG A 195 -7.02 16.32 8.40
C ARG A 195 -7.91 15.34 7.63
N LEU A 196 -7.42 14.16 7.28
CA LEU A 196 -8.17 13.16 6.54
C LEU A 196 -9.04 12.34 7.51
N LYS A 197 -10.30 12.14 7.14
CA LYS A 197 -11.23 11.30 7.93
C LYS A 197 -10.88 9.84 7.74
N CYS A 198 -10.55 9.14 8.82
CA CYS A 198 -10.30 7.70 8.79
C CYS A 198 -11.60 6.90 8.89
N LEU A 199 -11.68 5.78 8.19
CA LEU A 199 -12.72 4.78 8.37
C LEU A 199 -12.35 3.88 9.56
N PRO A 200 -13.12 3.90 10.67
CA PRO A 200 -12.81 3.08 11.83
C PRO A 200 -13.05 1.59 11.53
N GLY A 201 -12.08 0.74 11.90
CA GLY A 201 -12.27 -0.71 11.92
C GLY A 201 -12.33 -1.42 10.56
N ILE A 202 -11.75 -0.84 9.50
CA ILE A 202 -11.47 -1.54 8.24
C ILE A 202 -10.14 -2.28 8.30
#